data_AF-A0A9X4KJ01-F1
#
_entry.id   AF-A0A9X4KJ01-F1
#
_cell.length_a   1.000
_cell.length_b   1.000
_cell.length_c   1.000
_cell.angle_alpha   90.00
_cell.angle_beta   90.00
_cell.angle_gamma   90.00
#
_symmetry.space_group_name_H-M   'P 1'
#
loop_
_entity.id
_entity.type
_entity.pdbx_description
1 polymer ?
#
loop_
_entity_poly.entity_id
_entity_poly.type
_entity_poly.pdbx_seq_one_letter_code
_entity_poly.pdbx_strand_id
1 'polypeptide(L)' 'MGLQQNLEAIRNSGLEEGREQGLRKGLEQGLEQGLEQGLEQGLEQAASRMLRLGLDLEIIGEATGFSKEKLQKLRERLK' A
#
# COMPACT_ATOMS: atom_id res chain seq x y z
N MET A 1 8.40 -12.49 -48.58
CA MET A 1 8.18 -13.35 -47.39
C MET A 1 9.00 -12.88 -46.17
N GLY A 2 10.33 -12.69 -46.24
CA GLY A 2 11.13 -12.31 -45.07
C GLY A 2 10.84 -10.94 -44.43
N LEU A 3 10.48 -9.91 -45.22
CA LEU A 3 10.16 -8.57 -44.69
C LEU A 3 8.88 -8.53 -43.85
N GLN A 4 7.84 -9.27 -44.25
CA GLN A 4 6.59 -9.35 -43.50
C GLN A 4 6.77 -10.10 -42.17
N GLN A 5 7.53 -11.21 -42.17
CA GLN A 5 7.84 -11.95 -40.96
C GLN A 5 8.64 -11.11 -39.96
N ASN A 6 9.56 -10.28 -40.43
CA ASN A 6 10.33 -9.39 -39.55
C ASN A 6 9.46 -8.30 -38.91
N LEU A 7 8.53 -7.71 -39.67
CA LEU A 7 7.59 -6.71 -39.13
C LEU A 7 6.62 -7.31 -38.11
N GLU A 8 6.14 -8.53 -38.34
CA GLU A 8 5.30 -9.25 -37.38
C GLU A 8 6.07 -9.59 -36.10
N ALA A 9 7.34 -10.02 -36.21
CA ALA A 9 8.19 -10.30 -35.06
C ALA A 9 8.42 -9.04 -34.20
N ILE A 10 8.76 -7.90 -34.84
CA ILE A 10 8.96 -6.61 -34.14
C ILE A 10 7.68 -6.17 -33.45
N ARG A 11 6.53 -6.28 -34.14
CA ARG A 11 5.22 -5.91 -33.58
C ARG A 11 4.86 -6.79 -32.38
N ASN A 12 5.08 -8.09 -32.47
CA ASN A 12 4.78 -9.02 -31.39
C ASN A 12 5.70 -8.77 -30.18
N SER A 13 6.99 -8.52 -30.40
CA SER A 13 7.94 -8.14 -29.33
C SER A 13 7.47 -6.87 -28.62
N GLY A 14 7.13 -5.81 -29.36
CA GLY A 14 6.67 -4.56 -28.76
C GLY A 14 5.37 -4.70 -27.96
N LEU A 15 4.45 -5.56 -28.41
CA LEU A 15 3.22 -5.87 -27.67
C LEU A 15 3.50 -6.67 -26.40
N GLU A 16 4.39 -7.65 -26.48
CA GLU A 16 4.78 -8.48 -25.34
C GLU A 16 5.51 -7.65 -24.28
N GLU A 17 6.49 -6.85 -24.68
CA GLU A 17 7.21 -5.91 -23.82
C GLU A 17 6.26 -4.90 -23.19
N GLY A 18 5.35 -4.31 -23.97
CA GLY A 18 4.36 -3.36 -23.46
C GLY A 18 3.44 -4.00 -22.43
N ARG A 19 3.00 -5.24 -22.67
CA ARG A 19 2.16 -6.01 -21.74
C ARG A 19 2.91 -6.35 -20.46
N GLU A 20 4.14 -6.82 -20.56
CA GLU A 20 4.98 -7.18 -19.42
C GLU A 20 5.29 -5.95 -18.56
N GLN A 21 5.69 -4.85 -19.18
CA GLN A 21 5.94 -3.59 -18.47
C GLN A 21 4.67 -3.06 -17.80
N GLY A 22 3.53 -3.09 -18.49
CA GLY A 22 2.25 -2.65 -17.94
C GLY A 22 1.83 -3.49 -16.74
N LEU A 23 1.92 -4.82 -16.86
CA LEU A 23 1.58 -5.75 -15.78
C LEU A 23 2.51 -5.57 -14.58
N ARG A 24 3.82 -5.48 -14.82
CA ARG A 24 4.81 -5.29 -13.76
C ARG A 24 4.56 -3.99 -12.99
N LYS A 25 4.39 -2.87 -13.69
CA LYS A 25 4.10 -1.58 -13.08
C LYS A 25 2.79 -1.60 -12.28
N GLY A 26 1.74 -2.18 -12.86
CA GLY A 26 0.44 -2.28 -12.18
C GLY A 26 0.49 -3.14 -10.91
N LEU A 27 1.21 -4.26 -10.95
CA LEU A 27 1.39 -5.13 -9.78
C LEU A 27 2.23 -4.47 -8.69
N GLU A 28 3.34 -3.82 -9.06
CA GLU A 28 4.22 -3.13 -8.12
C GLU A 28 3.46 -2.00 -7.40
N GLN A 29 2.78 -1.14 -8.15
CA GLN A 29 1.97 -0.05 -7.59
C GLN A 29 0.82 -0.56 -6.73
N GLY A 30 0.09 -1.58 -7.20
CA GLY A 30 -1.03 -2.15 -6.47
C GLY A 30 -0.60 -2.83 -5.16
N LEU A 31 0.53 -3.52 -5.18
CA LEU A 31 1.07 -4.17 -3.99
C LEU A 31 1.59 -3.14 -2.97
N GLU A 32 2.34 -2.14 -3.41
CA GLU A 32 2.84 -1.08 -2.54
C GLU A 32 1.70 -0.33 -1.85
N GLN A 33 0.71 0.13 -2.62
CA GLN A 33 -0.48 0.80 -2.08
C GLN A 33 -1.28 -0.09 -1.13
N GLY A 34 -1.48 -1.36 -1.50
CA GLY A 34 -2.23 -2.31 -0.67
C GLY A 34 -1.53 -2.61 0.65
N LEU A 35 -0.21 -2.76 0.65
CA LEU A 35 0.57 -2.99 1.86
C LEU A 35 0.61 -1.77 2.77
N GLU A 36 0.82 -0.58 2.22
CA GLU A 36 0.85 0.68 2.98
C GLU A 36 -0.51 0.93 3.65
N GLN A 37 -1.60 0.84 2.89
CA GLN A 37 -2.97 1.02 3.42
C GLN A 37 -3.31 -0.05 4.46
N GLY A 38 -2.97 -1.31 4.20
CA GLY A 38 -3.23 -2.41 5.13
C GLY A 38 -2.48 -2.26 6.45
N LEU A 39 -1.20 -1.84 6.39
CA LEU A 39 -0.39 -1.59 7.57
C LEU A 39 -0.93 -0.41 8.38
N GLU A 40 -1.23 0.72 7.73
CA GLU A 40 -1.78 1.89 8.43
C GLU A 40 -3.12 1.57 9.11
N GLN A 41 -4.03 0.90 8.39
CA GLN A 41 -5.32 0.47 8.95
C GLN A 41 -5.14 -0.51 10.12
N GLY A 42 -4.22 -1.45 10.02
CA GLY A 42 -3.90 -2.39 11.09
C GLY A 42 -3.39 -1.70 12.35
N LEU A 43 -2.46 -0.75 12.19
CA LEU A 43 -1.93 0.05 13.29
C LEU A 43 -2.99 0.95 13.93
N GLU A 44 -3.86 1.59 13.14
CA GLU A 44 -4.99 2.37 13.67
C GLU A 44 -6.00 1.53 14.45
N GLN A 45 -6.29 0.32 13.98
CA GLN A 45 -7.15 -0.61 14.73
C GLN A 45 -6.50 -1.06 16.03
N ALA A 46 -5.20 -1.36 16.03
CA ALA A 46 -4.46 -1.71 17.23
C ALA A 46 -4.44 -0.54 18.24
N ALA A 47 -4.09 0.67 17.80
CA ALA A 47 -4.11 1.88 18.62
C ALA A 47 -5.51 2.12 19.22
N SER A 48 -6.57 1.97 18.41
CA SER A 48 -7.95 2.13 18.88
C SER A 48 -8.33 1.14 19.97
N ARG A 49 -7.88 -0.12 19.85
CA ARG A 49 -8.10 -1.14 20.90
C ARG A 49 -7.32 -0.77 22.17
N MET A 50 -6.06 -0.34 22.05
CA MET A 50 -5.25 0.08 23.19
C MET A 50 -5.87 1.29 23.93
N LEU A 51 -6.38 2.28 23.18
CA LEU A 51 -7.08 3.43 23.75
C LEU A 51 -8.33 3.01 24.52
N ARG A 52 -9.11 2.06 24.00
CA ARG A 52 -10.30 1.51 24.69
C ARG A 52 -9.95 0.73 25.95
N LEU A 53 -8.77 0.09 25.97
CA LEU A 53 -8.24 -0.58 27.16
C LEU A 53 -7.67 0.42 28.19
N GLY A 54 -7.66 1.71 27.89
CA GLY A 54 -7.20 2.75 28.80
C GLY A 54 -5.69 2.89 28.90
N LEU A 55 -4.92 2.38 27.91
CA LEU A 55 -3.47 2.58 27.88
C LEU A 55 -3.12 4.05 27.64
N ASP A 56 -1.95 4.45 28.15
CA ASP A 56 -1.43 5.80 28.01
C ASP A 56 -1.03 6.12 26.55
N LEU A 57 -1.22 7.37 26.14
CA LEU A 57 -0.92 7.83 24.78
C LEU A 57 0.56 7.71 24.43
N GLU A 58 1.46 7.85 25.40
CA GLU A 58 2.90 7.72 25.20
C GLU A 58 3.28 6.29 24.85
N ILE A 59 2.78 5.31 25.60
CA ILE A 59 3.00 3.89 25.34
C ILE A 59 2.43 3.48 23.98
N ILE A 60 1.23 3.96 23.64
CA ILE A 60 0.61 3.67 22.35
C ILE A 60 1.43 4.30 21.22
N GLY A 61 1.95 5.51 21.41
CA GLY A 61 2.81 6.19 20.44
C GLY A 61 4.10 5.41 20.18
N GLU A 62 4.73 4.91 21.23
CA GLU A 62 5.92 4.05 21.10
C GLU A 62 5.62 2.73 20.38
N ALA A 63 4.47 2.11 20.67
CA ALA A 63 4.11 0.82 20.08
C ALA A 63 3.65 0.91 18.61
N THR A 64 3.01 2.02 18.23
CA THR A 64 2.39 2.17 16.90
C THR A 64 3.12 3.16 15.99
N GLY A 65 4.07 3.93 16.53
CA GLY A 65 4.76 5.00 15.83
C GLY A 65 3.92 6.25 15.57
N PHE A 66 2.71 6.33 16.13
CA PHE A 66 1.83 7.49 15.94
C PHE A 66 2.19 8.66 16.85
N SER A 67 2.02 9.88 16.32
CA SER A 67 2.17 11.09 17.12
C SER A 67 1.07 11.22 18.17
N LYS A 68 1.36 11.93 19.27
CA LYS A 68 0.38 12.25 20.31
C LYS A 68 -0.86 12.94 19.72
N GLU A 69 -0.69 13.80 18.72
CA GLU A 69 -1.78 14.47 18.00
C GLU A 69 -2.67 13.49 17.24
N LYS A 70 -2.09 12.51 16.51
CA LYS A 70 -2.86 11.48 15.79
C LYS A 70 -3.65 10.63 16.78
N LEU A 71 -3.04 10.23 17.89
CA LEU A 71 -3.69 9.44 18.93
C LEU A 71 -4.80 10.20 19.67
N GLN A 72 -4.65 11.50 19.91
CA GLN A 72 -5.70 12.35 20.47
C GLN A 72 -6.91 12.42 19.55
N LYS A 73 -6.70 12.70 18.26
CA LYS A 73 -7.79 12.68 17.26
C LYS A 73 -8.47 11.32 17.20
N LEU A 74 -7.70 10.23 17.25
CA LEU A 74 -8.25 8.89 17.27
C LEU A 74 -9.10 8.64 18.53
N ARG A 75 -8.62 9.07 19.70
CA ARG A 75 -9.35 8.99 20.96
C ARG A 75 -10.66 9.77 20.94
N GLU A 76 -10.68 10.95 20.32
CA GLU A 76 -11.90 11.76 20.15
C GLU A 76 -12.94 11.08 19.27
N ARG A 77 -12.51 10.40 18.19
CA ARG A 77 -13.41 9.62 17.31
C ARG A 77 -14.02 8.39 17.98
N LEU A 78 -13.43 7.92 19.08
CA LEU A 78 -13.87 6.73 19.80
C LEU A 78 -14.80 7.03 20.98
N LYS A 79 -14.98 8.31 21.33
CA LYS A 79 -15.98 8.77 22.31
C LYS A 79 -17.35 8.82 21.67
#